data_AF-A0A1T1CMB6-F1
#
_entry.id   AF-A0A1T1CMB6-F1
#
_cell.length_a   1.000
_cell.length_b   1.000
_cell.length_c   1.000
_cell.angle_alpha   90.00
_cell.angle_beta   90.00
_cell.angle_gamma   90.00
#
_symmetry.space_group_name_H-M   'P 1'
#
loop_
_entity.id
_entity.type
_entity.pdbx_description
1 polymer ?
#
loop_
_entity_poly.entity_id
_entity_poly.type
_entity_poly.pdbx_seq_one_letter_code
_entity_poly.pdbx_strand_id
1 'polypeptide(L)'
;MEILNRSAITITPKQPFVDWANALSSEFPMEISVIGESHTYLTNPDFDDAQKHIKKYFKQIFEEELEGIWTVEQDWPQKRDFEAF
;
A
#
# COMPACT_ATOMS: atom_id res chain seq x y z
N MET A 1 -10.61 24.14 -19.23
CA MET A 1 -9.91 22.96 -18.69
C MET A 1 -9.08 23.46 -17.53
N GLU A 2 -9.42 23.06 -16.30
CA GLU A 2 -8.60 23.41 -15.14
C GLU A 2 -7.49 22.38 -14.99
N ILE A 3 -6.24 22.86 -14.88
CA ILE A 3 -5.09 22.01 -14.59
C ILE A 3 -4.96 21.92 -13.08
N LEU A 4 -4.88 20.69 -12.58
CA LEU A 4 -4.86 20.42 -11.15
C LEU A 4 -3.56 19.70 -10.78
N ASN A 5 -2.74 20.37 -9.98
CA ASN A 5 -1.47 19.80 -9.51
C ASN A 5 -1.74 18.69 -8.48
N ARG A 6 -0.96 17.60 -8.58
CA ARG A 6 -0.98 16.43 -7.70
C ARG A 6 0.43 15.97 -7.40
N SER A 7 0.65 15.49 -6.18
CA SER A 7 1.84 14.69 -5.88
C SER A 7 1.52 13.21 -6.14
N ALA A 8 2.51 12.45 -6.58
CA ALA A 8 2.38 11.01 -6.79
C ALA A 8 3.22 10.26 -5.76
N ILE A 9 2.63 9.24 -5.14
CA ILE A 9 3.31 8.30 -4.26
C ILE A 9 3.23 6.93 -4.94
N THR A 10 4.38 6.38 -5.33
CA THR A 10 4.47 5.02 -5.86
C THR A 10 5.02 4.10 -4.79
N ILE A 11 4.31 3.00 -4.52
CA ILE A 11 4.73 1.96 -3.60
C ILE A 11 4.95 0.66 -4.33
N THR A 12 5.90 -0.14 -3.85
CA THR A 12 6.19 -1.47 -4.36
C THR A 12 6.09 -2.45 -3.19
N PRO A 13 5.18 -3.43 -3.24
CA PRO A 13 5.06 -4.43 -2.19
C PRO A 13 6.37 -5.19 -1.98
N LYS A 14 6.68 -5.48 -0.71
CA LYS A 14 7.80 -6.34 -0.33
C LYS A 14 7.30 -7.75 -0.04
N GLN A 15 8.23 -8.70 0.04
CA GLN A 15 7.92 -10.11 0.34
C GLN A 15 6.98 -10.32 1.54
N PRO A 16 7.08 -9.58 2.67
CA PRO A 16 6.14 -9.76 3.80
C PRO A 16 4.66 -9.53 3.45
N PHE A 17 4.37 -8.66 2.48
CA PHE A 17 3.00 -8.45 2.01
C PHE A 17 2.48 -9.68 1.25
N VAL A 18 3.33 -10.24 0.39
CA VAL A 18 3.04 -11.47 -0.36
C VAL A 18 2.89 -12.67 0.57
N ASP A 19 3.76 -12.78 1.56
CA ASP A 19 3.73 -13.85 2.56
C ASP A 19 2.44 -13.78 3.40
N TRP A 20 2.03 -12.58 3.79
CA TRP A 20 0.75 -12.36 4.47
C TRP A 20 -0.44 -12.77 3.58
N ALA A 21 -0.47 -12.32 2.32
CA ALA A 21 -1.54 -12.68 1.39
C ALA A 21 -1.65 -14.21 1.20
N ASN A 22 -0.52 -14.89 1.04
CA ASN A 22 -0.47 -16.34 0.88
C ASN A 22 -0.85 -17.12 2.15
N ALA A 23 -0.65 -16.54 3.34
CA ALA A 23 -1.08 -17.14 4.59
C ALA A 23 -2.61 -17.17 4.75
N LEU A 24 -3.34 -16.27 4.08
CA LEU A 24 -4.81 -16.22 4.09
C LEU A 24 -5.44 -17.28 3.18
N SER A 25 -4.77 -17.63 2.07
CA SER A 25 -5.23 -18.61 1.09
C SER A 25 -4.09 -19.51 0.62
N SER A 26 -3.67 -20.41 1.49
CA SER A 26 -2.56 -21.32 1.22
C SER A 26 -2.81 -22.32 0.10
N GLU A 27 -4.06 -22.47 -0.33
CA GLU A 27 -4.46 -23.38 -1.42
C GLU A 27 -4.02 -22.87 -2.80
N PHE A 28 -3.85 -21.55 -2.96
CA PHE A 28 -3.46 -20.91 -4.21
C PHE A 28 -2.43 -19.81 -3.97
N PRO A 29 -1.17 -20.19 -3.66
CA PRO A 29 -0.13 -19.20 -3.39
C PRO A 29 0.17 -18.37 -4.64
N MET A 30 0.24 -17.06 -4.46
CA MET A 30 0.62 -16.09 -5.47
C MET A 30 2.09 -15.72 -5.33
N GLU A 31 2.77 -15.59 -6.47
CA GLU A 31 4.13 -15.09 -6.50
C GLU A 31 4.17 -13.55 -6.41
N ILE A 32 5.31 -12.99 -6.00
CA ILE A 32 5.54 -11.53 -6.02
C ILE A 32 5.44 -10.95 -7.43
N SER A 33 5.63 -11.77 -8.47
CA SER A 33 5.41 -11.38 -9.86
C SER A 33 3.93 -11.10 -10.18
N VAL A 34 3.00 -11.58 -9.35
CA VAL A 34 1.55 -11.45 -9.55
C VAL A 34 0.95 -10.35 -8.68
N ILE A 35 1.33 -10.29 -7.40
CA ILE A 35 0.77 -9.31 -6.44
C ILE A 35 1.78 -8.26 -5.95
N GLY A 36 3.01 -8.28 -6.48
CA GLY A 36 4.05 -7.29 -6.17
C GLY A 36 4.11 -6.14 -7.18
N GLU A 37 3.05 -5.92 -7.95
CA GLU A 37 2.96 -4.77 -8.84
C GLU A 37 3.00 -3.46 -8.03
N SER A 38 3.60 -2.43 -8.62
CA SER A 38 3.68 -1.13 -7.95
C SER A 38 2.41 -0.33 -8.19
N HIS A 39 1.85 0.21 -7.12
CA HIS A 39 0.68 1.08 -7.18
C HIS A 39 1.07 2.54 -7.02
N THR A 40 0.40 3.43 -7.75
CA THR A 40 0.64 4.88 -7.68
C THR A 40 -0.61 5.61 -7.23
N TYR A 41 -0.47 6.34 -6.12
CA TYR A 41 -1.52 7.12 -5.48
C TYR A 41 -1.33 8.61 -5.78
N LEU A 42 -2.39 9.24 -6.29
CA LEU A 42 -2.43 10.69 -6.49
C LEU A 42 -2.95 11.38 -5.23
N THR A 43 -2.18 12.33 -4.73
CA THR A 43 -2.45 13.03 -3.48
C THR A 43 -2.49 14.54 -3.70
N ASN A 44 -2.95 15.27 -2.68
CA ASN A 44 -2.83 16.73 -2.70
C ASN A 44 -1.37 17.14 -2.90
N PRO A 45 -1.12 18.24 -3.63
CA PRO A 45 0.23 18.68 -3.91
C PRO A 45 0.95 19.06 -2.61
N ASP A 46 2.07 18.40 -2.37
CA ASP A 46 3.10 18.74 -1.39
C ASP A 46 4.43 18.33 -2.02
N PHE A 47 5.24 19.32 -2.38
CA PHE A 47 6.51 19.14 -3.09
C PHE A 47 7.72 19.54 -2.24
N ASP A 48 7.47 20.01 -1.01
CA ASP A 48 8.51 20.59 -0.16
C ASP A 48 9.19 19.50 0.69
N ASP A 49 8.42 18.53 1.20
CA ASP A 49 8.93 17.47 2.07
C ASP A 49 8.25 16.12 1.79
N ALA A 50 8.93 15.29 1.00
CA ALA A 50 8.47 13.95 0.65
C ALA A 50 8.29 13.03 1.87
N GLN A 51 9.10 13.17 2.91
CA GLN A 51 9.04 12.34 4.12
C GLN A 51 7.82 12.69 4.97
N LYS A 52 7.53 13.97 5.14
CA LYS A 52 6.31 14.41 5.79
C LYS A 52 5.07 14.01 4.99
N HIS A 53 5.15 14.11 3.66
CA HIS A 53 4.04 13.77 2.77
C HIS A 53 3.68 12.29 2.82
N ILE A 54 4.66 11.38 2.71
CA ILE A 54 4.38 9.94 2.84
C ILE A 54 3.85 9.59 4.23
N LYS A 55 4.39 10.19 5.31
CA LYS A 55 3.89 9.99 6.68
C LYS A 55 2.45 10.46 6.90
N LYS A 56 1.94 11.37 6.06
CA LYS A 56 0.55 11.80 6.09
C LYS A 56 -0.40 10.77 5.48
N TYR A 57 0.04 10.06 4.43
CA TYR A 57 -0.81 9.17 3.64
C TYR A 57 -0.55 7.68 3.85
N PHE A 58 0.58 7.28 4.46
CA PHE A 58 1.01 5.88 4.55
C PHE A 58 -0.08 4.96 5.11
N LYS A 59 -0.80 5.38 6.15
CA LYS A 59 -1.80 4.53 6.79
C LYS A 59 -2.96 4.22 5.85
N GLN A 60 -3.46 5.24 5.16
CA GLN A 60 -4.52 5.06 4.16
C GLN A 60 -4.01 4.16 3.03
N ILE A 61 -2.82 4.44 2.48
CA ILE A 61 -2.25 3.61 1.42
C ILE A 61 -2.09 2.17 1.87
N PHE A 62 -1.59 1.93 3.09
CA PHE A 62 -1.42 0.58 3.63
C PHE A 62 -2.75 -0.17 3.71
N GLU A 63 -3.78 0.47 4.26
CA GLU A 63 -5.11 -0.16 4.39
C GLU A 63 -5.75 -0.44 3.03
N GLU A 64 -5.58 0.43 2.03
CA GLU A 64 -6.04 0.19 0.65
C GLU A 64 -5.33 -1.00 -0.02
N GLU A 65 -4.02 -1.15 0.18
CA GLU A 65 -3.28 -2.32 -0.33
C GLU A 65 -3.76 -3.63 0.30
N LEU A 66 -4.03 -3.61 1.61
CA LEU A 66 -4.54 -4.79 2.32
C LEU A 66 -5.96 -5.14 1.86
N GLU A 67 -6.83 -4.14 1.73
CA GLU A 67 -8.21 -4.33 1.27
C GLU A 67 -8.28 -4.86 -0.16
N GLY A 68 -7.33 -4.44 -1.02
CA GLY A 68 -7.20 -4.96 -2.39
C GLY A 68 -6.93 -6.48 -2.46
N ILE A 69 -6.42 -7.07 -1.37
CA ILE A 69 -6.15 -8.51 -1.27
C ILE A 69 -7.22 -9.24 -0.46
N TRP A 70 -7.63 -8.67 0.69
CA TRP A 70 -8.55 -9.32 1.61
C TRP A 70 -9.43 -8.29 2.31
N THR A 71 -10.74 -8.42 2.21
CA THR A 71 -11.68 -7.42 2.74
C THR A 71 -12.03 -7.61 4.21
N VAL A 72 -11.58 -8.71 4.84
CA VAL A 72 -11.84 -8.97 6.26
C VAL A 72 -10.73 -8.34 7.11
N GLU A 73 -10.96 -7.12 7.60
CA GLU A 73 -9.97 -6.32 8.36
C GLU A 73 -9.38 -7.04 9.58
N GLN A 74 -10.11 -7.98 10.19
CA GLN A 74 -9.65 -8.72 11.36
C GLN A 74 -8.43 -9.61 11.05
N ASP A 75 -8.24 -9.99 9.78
CA ASP A 75 -7.17 -10.85 9.31
C ASP A 75 -5.95 -10.06 8.81
N TRP A 76 -6.02 -8.71 8.83
CA TRP A 76 -4.93 -7.83 8.45
C TRP A 76 -3.80 -7.83 9.49
N PRO A 77 -2.57 -7.42 9.11
CA PRO A 77 -1.49 -7.20 10.07
C PRO A 77 -1.93 -6.22 11.15
N GLN A 78 -1.77 -6.58 12.43
CA GLN A 78 -2.22 -5.75 13.55
C GLN A 78 -1.33 -4.51 13.75
N LYS A 79 -0.03 -4.64 13.45
CA LYS A 79 0.92 -3.51 13.43
C LYS A 79 0.90 -2.89 12.02
N ARG A 80 0.33 -1.69 11.90
CA ARG A 80 0.28 -0.89 10.66
C ARG A 80 0.84 0.52 10.88
N ASP A 81 1.99 0.59 11.52
CA ASP A 81 2.73 1.84 11.67
C ASP A 81 3.67 2.07 10.48
N PHE A 82 4.36 3.21 10.49
CA PHE A 82 5.23 3.60 9.38
C PHE A 82 6.44 2.66 9.20
N GLU A 83 6.81 1.88 10.22
CA GLU A 83 7.89 0.90 10.11
C GLU A 83 7.44 -0.38 9.41
N ALA A 84 6.15 -0.73 9.55
CA ALA A 84 5.55 -1.90 8.90
C ALA A 84 5.12 -1.63 7.45
N PHE A 85 5.03 -0.36 7.05
CA PHE A 85 4.74 0.12 5.69
C PHE A 85 5.99 0.04 4.78
#